data_AF-A0A653Z192-F1
#
_entry.id   AF-A0A653Z192-F1
#
_cell.length_a   1.000
_cell.length_b   1.000
_cell.length_c   1.000
_cell.angle_alpha   90.00
_cell.angle_beta   90.00
_cell.angle_gamma   90.00
#
_symmetry.space_group_name_H-M   'P 1'
#
loop_
_entity.id
_entity.type
_entity.pdbx_description
1 polymer ?
#
loop_
_entity_poly.entity_id
_entity_poly.type
_entity_poly.pdbx_seq_one_letter_code
_entity_poly.pdbx_strand_id
1 'polypeptide(L)' 'MNERFYSIAQAQTELGNIGRTKLYQLAARHELELVKLDGKSLVTGRSLQRFKQKLLDQLVAA' A
#
# COMPACT_ATOMS: atom_id res chain seq x y z
N MET A 1 1.40 -13.18 15.36
CA MET A 1 1.32 -12.51 14.05
C MET A 1 1.86 -11.10 14.21
N ASN A 2 2.99 -10.75 13.59
CA ASN A 2 3.56 -9.39 13.60
C ASN A 2 3.14 -8.68 12.31
N GLU A 3 1.93 -8.12 12.27
CA GLU A 3 1.50 -7.26 11.15
C GLU A 3 2.15 -5.89 11.29
N ARG A 4 2.76 -5.38 10.21
CA ARG A 4 3.31 -4.02 10.18
C ARG A 4 2.26 -3.08 9.62
N PHE A 5 2.15 -1.90 10.22
CA PHE A 5 1.26 -0.85 9.72
C PHE A 5 2.08 0.34 9.27
N TYR A 6 1.70 0.90 8.13
CA TYR A 6 2.38 2.02 7.53
C TYR A 6 1.43 3.21 7.51
N SER A 7 1.89 4.37 7.97
CA SER A 7 1.17 5.60 7.67
C SER A 7 1.10 5.83 6.16
N ILE A 8 0.16 6.66 5.71
CA ILE A 8 0.07 7.03 4.28
C ILE A 8 1.43 7.54 3.76
N ALA A 9 2.11 8.40 4.52
CA ALA A 9 3.42 8.94 4.13
C ALA A 9 4.48 7.84 3.97
N GLN A 10 4.57 6.90 4.91
CA GLN A 10 5.49 5.77 4.79
C GLN A 10 5.16 4.88 3.59
N ALA A 11 3.87 4.60 3.36
CA ALA A 11 3.44 3.82 2.22
C ALA A 11 3.76 4.50 0.88
N GLN A 12 3.76 5.84 0.82
CA GLN A 12 4.21 6.58 -0.36
C GLN A 12 5.69 6.33 -0.65
N THR A 13 6.55 6.44 0.36
CA THR A 13 7.98 6.18 0.25
C THR A 13 8.24 4.73 -0.16
N GLU A 14 7.53 3.78 0.45
CA GLU A 14 7.65 2.35 0.15
C GLU A 14 7.30 2.02 -1.31
N LEU A 15 6.38 2.77 -1.92
CA LEU A 15 5.92 2.59 -3.30
C LEU A 15 6.61 3.54 -4.30
N GLY A 16 7.78 4.10 -3.95
CA GLY A 16 8.57 4.93 -4.85
C GLY A 16 8.03 6.35 -5.00
N ASN A 17 7.64 6.99 -3.90
CA ASN A 17 7.08 8.34 -3.84
C ASN A 17 5.79 8.52 -4.66
N ILE A 18 4.93 7.50 -4.65
CA ILE A 18 3.63 7.57 -5.29
C ILE A 18 2.76 8.70 -4.68
N GLY A 19 1.98 9.37 -5.51
CA GLY A 19 1.07 10.43 -5.06
C GLY A 19 -0.01 9.93 -4.10
N ARG A 20 -0.34 10.73 -3.08
CA ARG A 20 -1.35 10.43 -2.07
C ARG A 20 -2.71 10.04 -2.66
N THR A 21 -3.18 10.78 -3.69
CA THR A 21 -4.43 10.47 -4.39
C THR A 21 -4.42 9.07 -5.00
N LYS A 22 -3.30 8.69 -5.63
CA LYS A 22 -3.16 7.37 -6.25
C LYS A 22 -3.16 6.26 -5.21
N LEU A 23 -2.59 6.51 -4.03
CA LEU A 23 -2.63 5.57 -2.91
C LEU A 23 -4.06 5.31 -2.42
N TYR A 24 -4.89 6.36 -2.29
CA TYR A 24 -6.31 6.18 -1.99
C TYR A 24 -7.10 5.52 -3.13
N GLN A 25 -6.74 5.78 -4.40
CA GLN A 25 -7.34 5.07 -5.53
C GLN A 25 -7.03 3.58 -5.50
N LEU A 26 -5.79 3.19 -5.17
CA LEU A 26 -5.41 1.78 -4.99
C LEU A 26 -6.20 1.13 -3.85
N ALA A 27 -6.43 1.85 -2.76
CA ALA A 27 -7.27 1.38 -1.67
C ALA A 27 -8.75 1.24 -2.08
N ALA A 28 -9.28 2.20 -2.84
CA ALA A 28 -10.65 2.14 -3.37
C ALA A 28 -10.84 0.98 -4.37
N ARG A 29 -9.76 0.53 -5.02
CA ARG A 29 -9.73 -0.64 -5.91
C ARG A 29 -9.46 -1.96 -5.19
N HIS A 30 -9.40 -1.95 -3.86
CA HIS A 30 -9.03 -3.11 -3.04
C HIS A 30 -7.62 -3.68 -3.33
N GLU A 31 -6.74 -2.90 -3.95
CA GLU A 31 -5.33 -3.28 -4.18
C GLU A 31 -4.44 -3.00 -2.96
N LEU A 32 -4.83 -2.03 -2.13
CA LEU A 32 -4.26 -1.77 -0.82
C LEU A 32 -5.33 -1.84 0.26
N GLU A 33 -4.98 -2.34 1.43
CA GLU A 33 -5.90 -2.43 2.56
C GLU A 33 -5.60 -1.30 3.54
N LEU A 34 -6.60 -0.42 3.74
CA LEU A 34 -6.55 0.67 4.69
C LEU A 34 -7.31 0.33 5.96
N VAL A 35 -6.64 0.44 7.10
CA VAL A 35 -7.23 0.33 8.43
C VAL A 35 -7.28 1.71 9.06
N LYS A 36 -8.40 2.06 9.67
CA LYS A 36 -8.50 3.27 10.50
C LYS A 36 -8.19 2.90 11.94
N LEU A 37 -7.18 3.56 12.51
CA LEU A 37 -6.80 3.42 13.91
C LEU A 37 -6.64 4.82 14.50
N ASP A 38 -7.40 5.14 15.54
CA ASP A 38 -7.32 6.44 16.23
C ASP A 38 -7.41 7.66 15.29
N GLY A 39 -8.37 7.62 14.35
CA GLY A 39 -8.57 8.66 13.33
C GLY A 39 -7.52 8.69 12.21
N LYS A 40 -6.44 7.91 12.29
CA LYS A 40 -5.39 7.81 11.28
C LYS A 40 -5.69 6.67 10.31
N SER A 41 -5.46 6.91 9.03
CA SER A 41 -5.50 5.85 8.00
C SER A 41 -4.13 5.22 7.88
N LEU A 42 -4.06 3.90 8.04
CA LEU A 42 -2.84 3.09 7.96
C LEU A 42 -3.01 2.05 6.85
N VAL A 43 -1.93 1.76 6.14
CA VAL A 43 -1.85 0.68 5.16
C VAL A 43 -1.29 -0.56 5.85
N THR A 44 -1.89 -1.73 5.62
CA THR A 44 -1.34 -2.99 6.11
C THR A 44 -0.09 -3.38 5.33
N GLY A 45 0.94 -3.85 6.02
CA GLY A 45 2.19 -4.28 5.40
C GLY A 45 1.98 -5.44 4.43
N ARG A 46 1.07 -6.35 4.78
CA ARG A 46 0.69 -7.47 3.91
C ARG A 46 0.12 -7.02 2.57
N SER A 47 -0.83 -6.08 2.55
CA SER A 47 -1.42 -5.60 1.29
C SER A 47 -0.40 -4.83 0.46
N LEU A 48 0.42 -4.01 1.12
CA LEU A 48 1.51 -3.27 0.47
C LEU A 48 2.54 -4.22 -0.17
N GLN A 49 2.96 -5.28 0.53
CA GLN A 49 3.88 -6.27 0.00
C GLN A 49 3.28 -7.04 -1.18
N ARG A 50 2.01 -7.47 -1.08
CA ARG A 50 1.31 -8.13 -2.20
C ARG A 50 1.25 -7.23 -3.43
N PHE A 51 0.97 -5.95 -3.23
CA PHE A 51 0.93 -4.99 -4.33
C PHE A 51 2.31 -4.82 -4.98
N LYS A 52 3.37 -4.69 -4.19
CA LYS A 52 4.76 -4.65 -4.70
C LYS A 52 5.10 -5.89 -5.52
N GLN A 53 4.74 -7.08 -5.02
CA GLN A 53 4.99 -8.32 -5.74
C GLN A 53 4.26 -8.34 -7.08
N LYS A 54 2.98 -7.95 -7.11
CA LYS A 54 2.20 -7.85 -8.36
C LYS A 54 2.85 -6.91 -9.38
N LEU A 55 3.41 -5.78 -8.94
CA LEU A 55 4.14 -4.87 -9.83
C LEU A 55 5.41 -5.49 -10.39
N LEU A 56 6.18 -6.22 -9.57
CA LEU A 56 7.38 -6.93 -10.02
C LEU A 56 7.02 -8.04 -11.02
N ASP A 57 5.97 -8.81 -10.74
CA ASP A 57 5.53 -9.90 -11.62
C ASP A 57 5.10 -9.34 -12.99
N GLN A 58 4.45 -8.17 -13.04
CA GLN A 58 4.11 -7.49 -14.29
C GLN A 58 5.34 -7.00 -15.07
N LEU A 59 6.42 -6.63 -14.39
CA LEU A 59 7.67 -6.22 -15.04
C LEU A 59 8.45 -7.42 -15.59
N VAL A 60 8.39 -8.57 -14.93
CA VAL A 60 9.04 -9.81 -15.40
C VAL A 60 8.26 -10.45 -16.56
N ALA A 61 6.94 -10.26 -16.59
CA ALA A 61 6.07 -10.76 -17.66
C ALA A 61 5.98 -9.85 -18.90
N ALA A 62 6.63 -8.68 -18.87
CA ALA A 62 6.69 -7.71 -19.97
C ALA A 62 8.01 -7.79 -20.74
#